data_AF-K9P8C7-F1
#
_entry.id   AF-K9P8C7-F1
#
_cell.length_a   1.000
_cell.length_b   1.000
_cell.length_c   1.000
_cell.angle_alpha   90.00
_cell.angle_beta   90.00
_cell.angle_gamma   90.00
#
_symmetry.space_group_name_H-M   'P 1'
#
loop_
_entity.id
_entity.type
_entity.pdbx_description
1 polymer ?
#
loop_
_entity_poly.entity_id
_entity_poly.type
_entity_poly.pdbx_seq_one_letter_code
_entity_poly.pdbx_strand_id
1 'polypeptide(L)' 'MSKSQLNAFLAKVAADPALKARVDAAADSDAVVAIALAEGHLFSPATLSRFSRT' A
#
# COMPACT_ATOMS: atom_id res chain seq x y z
N MET A 1 -11.90 4.50 7.34
CA MET A 1 -10.83 3.96 6.48
C MET A 1 -10.13 2.83 7.21
N SER A 2 -10.02 1.66 6.58
CA SER A 2 -9.72 0.40 7.28
C SER A 2 -8.22 0.13 7.41
N LYS A 3 -7.70 0.10 8.65
CA LYS A 3 -6.32 -0.34 8.97
C LYS A 3 -6.07 -1.80 8.59
N SER A 4 -7.11 -2.65 8.60
CA SER A 4 -6.96 -4.06 8.23
C SER A 4 -6.66 -4.24 6.74
N GLN A 5 -7.21 -3.40 5.87
CA GLN A 5 -6.91 -3.46 4.43
C GLN A 5 -5.48 -2.99 4.12
N LEU A 6 -4.97 -1.98 4.84
CA LEU A 6 -3.57 -1.58 4.75
C LEU A 6 -2.64 -2.73 5.19
N ASN A 7 -2.90 -3.34 6.34
CA ASN A 7 -2.06 -4.45 6.83
C ASN A 7 -2.08 -5.66 5.88
N ALA A 8 -3.24 -5.99 5.32
CA ALA A 8 -3.36 -7.07 4.34
C ALA A 8 -2.56 -6.78 3.07
N PHE A 9 -2.61 -5.52 2.58
CA PHE A 9 -1.80 -5.08 1.44
C PHE A 9 -0.30 -5.18 1.75
N LEU A 10 0.15 -4.68 2.90
CA LEU A 10 1.57 -4.74 3.30
C LEU A 10 2.07 -6.18 3.47
N ALA A 11 1.24 -7.08 3.99
CA ALA A 11 1.57 -8.51 4.07
C ALA A 11 1.73 -9.12 2.67
N LYS A 12 0.88 -8.76 1.71
CA LYS A 12 0.98 -9.18 0.31
C LYS A 12 2.25 -8.60 -0.35
N VAL A 13 2.54 -7.32 -0.13
CA VAL A 13 3.78 -6.67 -0.61
C VAL A 13 5.02 -7.36 -0.05
N ALA A 14 5.01 -7.77 1.22
CA ALA A 14 6.13 -8.50 1.81
C ALA A 14 6.30 -9.92 1.24
N ALA A 15 5.20 -10.55 0.80
CA ALA A 15 5.20 -11.89 0.24
C ALA A 15 5.46 -11.93 -1.28
N ASP A 16 5.23 -10.83 -1.99
CA ASP A 16 5.40 -10.72 -3.45
C ASP A 16 6.50 -9.70 -3.82
N PRO A 17 7.69 -10.18 -4.25
CA PRO A 17 8.80 -9.31 -4.63
C PRO A 17 8.50 -8.40 -5.83
N ALA A 18 7.64 -8.82 -6.76
CA ALA A 18 7.29 -8.01 -7.92
C ALA A 18 6.35 -6.87 -7.53
N LEU A 19 5.39 -7.15 -6.63
CA LEU A 19 4.54 -6.13 -6.04
C LEU A 19 5.37 -5.15 -5.20
N LYS A 20 6.34 -5.66 -4.42
CA LYS A 20 7.26 -4.83 -3.67
C LYS A 20 8.06 -3.87 -4.55
N ALA A 21 8.61 -4.34 -5.66
CA ALA A 21 9.33 -3.48 -6.60
C ALA A 21 8.44 -2.37 -7.17
N ARG A 22 7.15 -2.65 -7.44
CA ARG A 22 6.18 -1.63 -7.91
C ARG A 22 5.87 -0.59 -6.83
N VAL A 23 5.67 -1.02 -5.58
CA VAL A 23 5.42 -0.12 -4.45
C VAL A 23 6.65 0.73 -4.15
N ASP A 24 7.85 0.15 -4.19
CA ASP A 24 9.11 0.87 -3.96
C ASP A 24 9.42 1.87 -5.11
N ALA A 25 8.96 1.59 -6.33
CA ALA A 25 9.06 2.50 -7.48
C ALA A 25 7.98 3.59 -7.50
N ALA A 26 6.99 3.54 -6.61
CA ALA A 26 5.94 4.54 -6.53
C ALA A 26 6.50 5.87 -5.99
N ALA A 27 6.22 6.97 -6.69
CA ALA A 27 6.75 8.29 -6.36
C ALA A 27 6.10 8.92 -5.11
N ASP A 28 4.85 8.56 -4.82
CA ASP A 28 4.07 9.14 -3.74
C ASP A 28 3.03 8.14 -3.16
N SER A 29 2.41 8.53 -2.06
CA SER A 29 1.38 7.75 -1.38
C SER A 29 0.15 7.48 -2.24
N ASP A 30 -0.16 8.36 -3.21
CA ASP A 30 -1.31 8.19 -4.09
C ASP A 30 -1.06 7.09 -5.13
N ALA A 31 0.16 7.02 -5.67
CA ALA A 31 0.60 5.94 -6.53
C ALA A 31 0.58 4.57 -5.81
N VAL A 32 0.99 4.51 -4.54
CA VAL A 32 0.89 3.28 -3.74
C VAL A 32 -0.58 2.87 -3.53
N VAL A 33 -1.47 3.83 -3.27
CA VAL A 33 -2.90 3.56 -3.13
C VAL A 33 -3.53 3.07 -4.45
N ALA A 34 -3.10 3.61 -5.58
CA ALA A 34 -3.55 3.14 -6.90
C ALA A 34 -3.11 1.68 -7.17
N ILE A 35 -1.87 1.32 -6.80
CA ILE A 35 -1.38 -0.06 -6.87
C ILE A 35 -2.22 -0.96 -5.95
N ALA A 36 -2.47 -0.53 -4.72
CA ALA A 36 -3.29 -1.29 -3.77
C ALA A 36 -4.72 -1.51 -4.27
N LEU A 37 -5.31 -0.49 -4.90
CA LEU A 37 -6.65 -0.56 -5.51
C LEU A 37 -6.70 -1.63 -6.62
N ALA A 38 -5.67 -1.67 -7.47
CA ALA A 38 -5.55 -2.68 -8.53
C ALA A 38 -5.43 -4.11 -7.95
N GLU A 39 -4.83 -4.25 -6.77
CA GLU A 39 -4.73 -5.51 -6.03
C GLU A 39 -5.99 -5.84 -5.20
N GLY A 40 -7.01 -4.97 -5.21
CA GLY A 40 -8.28 -5.16 -4.50
C GLY A 40 -8.30 -4.64 -3.05
N HIS A 41 -7.30 -3.87 -2.64
CA HIS A 41 -7.21 -3.26 -1.31
C HIS A 41 -7.60 -1.77 -1.36
N LEU A 42 -8.45 -1.31 -0.44
CA LEU A 42 -9.01 0.05 -0.47
C LEU A 42 -8.72 0.83 0.82
N PHE A 43 -7.61 1.57 0.82
CA PHE A 43 -7.25 2.46 1.91
C PHE A 43 -6.90 3.86 1.40
N SER A 44 -6.97 4.86 2.28
CA SER A 44 -6.67 6.23 1.89
C SER A 44 -5.16 6.53 1.97
N PRO A 45 -4.67 7.47 1.16
CA PRO A 45 -3.27 7.93 1.21
C PRO A 45 -2.88 8.47 2.60
N ALA A 46 -3.86 9.06 3.31
CA ALA A 46 -3.69 9.52 4.68
C ALA A 46 -3.44 8.37 5.67
N THR A 47 -4.05 7.19 5.46
CA THR A 47 -3.79 5.99 6.28
C THR A 47 -2.39 5.45 6.04
N LEU A 48 -1.94 5.40 4.77
CA LEU A 48 -0.57 5.02 4.41
C LEU A 48 0.46 6.00 5.01
N SER A 49 0.23 7.30 4.85
CA SER A 49 1.13 8.37 5.31
C SER A 49 1.20 8.50 6.84
N ARG A 50 0.20 7.98 7.56
CA ARG A 50 0.26 7.82 9.03
C ARG A 50 1.09 6.60 9.42
N PHE A 51 1.04 5.53 8.65
CA PHE A 51 1.79 4.31 8.90
C PHE A 51 3.29 4.49 8.63
N SER A 52 3.66 5.17 7.54
CA SER A 52 5.07 5.44 7.19
C SER A 52 5.79 6.41 8.14
N ARG A 53 5.04 7.13 8.98
CA ARG A 53 5.57 8.08 9.97
C ARG A 53 5.84 7.49 11.34
N THR A 54 5.38 6.27 11.59
CA THR A 54 5.55 5.51 12.85
C THR A 54 6.65 4.49 12.70
#